data_AF-F2IHI0-F1
#
_entry.id   AF-F2IHI0-F1
#
_cell.length_a   1.000
_cell.length_b   1.000
_cell.length_c   1.000
_cell.angle_alpha   90.00
_cell.angle_beta   90.00
_cell.angle_gamma   90.00
#
_symmetry.space_group_name_H-M   'P 1'
#
loop_
_entity.id
_entity.type
_entity.pdbx_description
1 polymer ?
#
loop_
_entity_poly.entity_id
_entity_poly.type
_entity_poly.pdbx_seq_one_letter_code
_entity_poly.pdbx_strand_id
1 'polypeptide(L)'
;MKNLTLFIAGVLFSATLFAQSNLEKVFKDGYNISGVYHLSKTVTIYDQSVTQVNFEFLEGSNKLNVYYDASSSPFYIETNSTFKRYYQTCGVFFENASNPFGGRLMQLEEGVFIALAGESNAYVSNGNCDNFVFKDPNNEIVILGKNKDRVKEIAENSDLLKKLTEESAIRYCQALKCVLAGKYPFPDPGMKDAKLSAEALVVVQAHATTAGWTQKIEYCYIKNKEWTIITDKATGAIKGRTIRMIAVMKNANGACQWEEVEVKQDYNGSAYGKTYYSGNTQAIITIDCAEAMKHK
;
A
#
# COMPACT_ATOMS: atom_id res chain seq x y z
N MET A 1 60.09 35.97 56.84
CA MET A 1 60.04 35.54 55.42
C MET A 1 58.82 34.67 55.23
N LYS A 2 58.05 35.00 54.19
CA LYS A 2 56.90 34.33 53.54
C LYS A 2 56.48 32.95 54.06
N ASN A 3 55.18 32.78 54.31
CA ASN A 3 54.35 31.87 53.51
C ASN A 3 52.87 32.26 53.63
N LEU A 4 52.28 32.61 52.49
CA LEU A 4 50.92 33.05 52.28
C LEU A 4 50.12 31.82 51.80
N THR A 5 49.21 31.31 52.62
CA THR A 5 48.32 30.21 52.25
C THR A 5 47.07 30.81 51.59
N LEU A 6 46.97 30.66 50.27
CA LEU A 6 45.81 31.06 49.47
C LEU A 6 44.90 29.83 49.29
N PHE A 7 43.74 29.81 49.97
CA PHE A 7 42.69 28.83 49.71
C PHE A 7 41.84 29.31 48.52
N ILE A 8 42.00 28.68 47.36
CA ILE A 8 41.09 28.84 46.22
C ILE A 8 39.95 27.83 46.42
N ALA A 9 38.77 28.32 46.79
CA ALA A 9 37.53 27.55 46.73
C ALA A 9 37.11 27.41 45.26
N GLY A 10 37.46 26.28 44.65
CA GLY A 10 36.97 25.89 43.34
C GLY A 10 35.52 25.46 43.42
N VAL A 11 34.61 26.31 42.92
CA VAL A 11 33.24 25.92 42.60
C VAL A 11 33.29 25.08 41.33
N LEU A 12 33.26 23.74 41.48
CA LEU A 12 32.98 22.83 40.37
C LEU A 12 31.52 22.98 39.97
N PHE A 13 31.26 23.77 38.93
CA PHE A 13 30.03 23.67 38.14
C PHE A 13 30.13 22.40 37.28
N SER A 14 29.63 21.28 37.78
CA SER A 14 29.34 20.14 36.93
C SER A 14 28.11 20.49 36.09
N ALA A 15 28.33 21.00 34.89
CA ALA A 15 27.28 21.15 33.88
C ALA A 15 26.85 19.75 33.43
N THR A 16 25.88 19.17 34.13
CA THR A 16 25.16 18.00 33.63
C THR A 16 24.39 18.46 32.40
N LEU A 17 24.95 18.18 31.21
CA LEU A 17 24.24 18.33 29.95
C LEU A 17 23.05 17.36 29.99
N PHE A 18 21.87 17.84 30.38
CA PHE A 18 20.66 17.05 30.28
C PHE A 18 20.42 16.78 28.80
N ALA A 19 20.56 15.52 28.38
CA ALA A 19 20.20 15.12 27.03
C ALA A 19 18.71 15.47 26.83
N GLN A 20 18.45 16.40 25.92
CA GLN A 20 17.09 16.82 25.63
C GLN A 20 16.29 15.62 25.13
N SER A 21 15.11 15.39 25.70
CA SER A 21 14.30 14.23 25.33
C SER A 21 13.96 14.29 23.84
N ASN A 22 13.98 13.14 23.15
CA ASN A 22 13.60 13.09 21.73
C ASN A 22 12.12 13.49 21.51
N LEU A 23 11.30 13.47 22.56
CA LEU A 23 9.92 13.97 22.55
C LEU A 23 9.81 15.50 22.48
N GLU A 24 10.85 16.22 22.88
CA GLU A 24 10.90 17.69 22.79
C GLU A 24 11.44 18.18 21.44
N LYS A 25 12.00 17.29 20.62
CA LYS A 25 12.50 17.66 19.29
C LYS A 25 11.35 18.07 18.39
N VAL A 26 11.47 19.25 17.81
CA VAL A 26 10.50 19.76 16.83
C VAL A 26 10.92 19.27 15.45
N PHE A 27 10.26 18.22 14.97
CA PHE A 27 10.39 17.76 13.59
C PHE A 27 9.37 18.49 12.71
N LYS A 28 9.78 18.82 11.47
CA LYS A 28 8.94 19.47 10.47
C LYS A 28 9.12 18.79 9.12
N ASP A 29 8.05 18.77 8.35
CA ASP A 29 7.99 18.31 6.97
C ASP A 29 6.89 19.10 6.24
N GLY A 30 6.94 19.10 4.91
CA GLY A 30 5.99 19.74 4.02
C GLY A 30 4.62 19.06 3.98
N TYR A 31 4.44 17.95 4.71
CA TYR A 31 3.24 17.14 4.72
C TYR A 31 2.49 17.15 6.05
N ASN A 32 3.00 17.91 7.04
CA ASN A 32 2.47 18.00 8.39
C ASN A 32 2.29 16.63 9.08
N ILE A 33 3.20 15.67 8.82
CA ILE A 33 3.19 14.33 9.43
C ILE A 33 4.03 14.30 10.72
N SER A 34 5.12 15.04 10.75
CA SER A 34 6.05 15.07 11.87
C SER A 34 5.48 15.84 13.05
N GLY A 35 5.96 15.51 14.25
CA GLY A 35 5.56 16.13 15.51
C GLY A 35 5.00 15.12 16.50
N VAL A 36 4.51 15.63 17.64
CA VAL A 36 4.03 14.81 18.74
C VAL A 36 2.59 14.34 18.50
N TYR A 37 2.35 13.06 18.73
CA TYR A 37 1.06 12.39 18.65
C TYR A 37 0.72 11.77 20.01
N HIS A 38 -0.49 12.03 20.48
CA HIS A 38 -1.07 11.44 21.68
C HIS A 38 -1.82 10.15 21.32
N LEU A 39 -1.71 9.13 22.18
CA LEU A 39 -2.36 7.84 21.98
C LEU A 39 -3.71 7.80 22.72
N SER A 40 -4.69 7.10 22.17
CA SER A 40 -6.00 6.89 22.81
C SER A 40 -5.94 6.01 24.06
N LYS A 41 -4.89 5.18 24.18
CA LYS A 41 -4.63 4.31 25.33
C LYS A 41 -3.13 4.16 25.56
N THR A 42 -2.75 3.83 26.78
CA THR A 42 -1.37 3.46 27.10
C THR A 42 -1.01 2.16 26.36
N VAL A 43 0.13 2.15 25.69
CA VAL A 43 0.67 0.97 25.00
C VAL A 43 2.00 0.59 25.65
N THR A 44 2.24 -0.70 25.83
CA THR A 44 3.53 -1.19 26.33
C THR A 44 4.46 -1.48 25.15
N ILE A 45 5.61 -0.81 25.09
CA ILE A 45 6.64 -1.02 24.07
C ILE A 45 7.97 -1.30 24.78
N TYR A 46 8.51 -2.53 24.66
CA TYR A 46 9.68 -3.02 25.41
C TYR A 46 9.64 -2.67 26.91
N ASP A 47 8.55 -3.07 27.57
CA ASP A 47 8.31 -2.84 29.01
C ASP A 47 8.13 -1.37 29.42
N GLN A 48 8.06 -0.44 28.46
CA GLN A 48 7.79 0.97 28.72
C GLN A 48 6.32 1.32 28.46
N SER A 49 5.71 2.05 29.39
CA SER A 49 4.36 2.61 29.22
C SER A 49 4.42 3.86 28.35
N VAL A 50 3.83 3.79 27.15
CA VAL A 50 3.84 4.87 26.16
C VAL A 50 2.45 5.46 26.00
N THR A 51 2.34 6.78 26.15
CA THR A 51 1.09 7.55 25.96
C THR A 51 1.19 8.59 24.84
N GLN A 52 2.40 8.82 24.34
CA GLN A 52 2.68 9.73 23.24
C GLN A 52 3.91 9.26 22.46
N VAL A 53 3.95 9.62 21.18
CA VAL A 53 5.09 9.38 20.28
C VAL A 53 5.42 10.67 19.54
N ASN A 54 6.67 10.84 19.13
CA ASN A 54 7.08 11.93 18.25
C ASN A 54 7.46 11.33 16.89
N PHE A 55 6.82 11.79 15.83
CA PHE A 55 7.07 11.36 14.47
C PHE A 55 8.08 12.27 13.79
N GLU A 56 9.05 11.68 13.10
CA GLU A 56 9.91 12.36 12.14
C GLU A 56 9.72 11.71 10.77
N PHE A 57 9.08 12.44 9.86
CA PHE A 57 8.89 12.00 8.50
C PHE A 57 10.02 12.52 7.59
N LEU A 58 10.84 11.61 7.09
CA LEU A 58 11.96 11.89 6.21
C LEU A 58 11.50 11.84 4.74
N GLU A 59 11.11 12.99 4.19
CA GLU A 59 10.55 13.13 2.84
C GLU A 59 11.43 12.52 1.73
N GLY A 60 12.75 12.70 1.83
CA GLY A 60 13.69 12.23 0.81
C GLY A 60 13.75 10.70 0.69
N SER A 61 13.46 10.00 1.78
CA SER A 61 13.57 8.53 1.87
C SER A 61 12.23 7.83 2.12
N ASN A 62 11.14 8.58 2.30
CA ASN A 62 9.83 8.07 2.72
C ASN A 62 9.91 7.20 3.98
N LYS A 63 10.64 7.68 4.97
CA LYS A 63 10.89 6.96 6.21
C LYS A 63 10.16 7.67 7.34
N LEU A 64 9.42 6.93 8.17
CA LEU A 64 8.80 7.47 9.37
C LEU A 64 9.58 6.94 10.58
N ASN A 65 10.35 7.81 11.24
CA ASN A 65 10.94 7.47 12.52
C ASN A 65 9.93 7.78 13.62
N VAL A 66 9.83 6.86 14.59
CA VAL A 66 8.94 6.96 15.74
C VAL A 66 9.79 6.96 16.99
N TYR A 67 9.71 8.06 17.73
CA TYR A 67 10.34 8.23 19.02
C TYR A 67 9.29 8.08 20.11
N TYR A 68 9.58 7.28 21.13
CA TYR A 68 8.80 7.20 22.35
C TYR A 68 9.76 7.23 23.54
N ASP A 69 9.45 8.07 24.52
CA ASP A 69 10.26 8.33 25.72
C ASP A 69 11.68 8.91 25.44
N ALA A 70 12.47 9.15 26.50
CA ALA A 70 13.84 9.64 26.48
C ALA A 70 14.88 8.61 25.99
N SER A 71 14.44 7.44 25.52
CA SER A 71 15.35 6.45 24.94
C SER A 71 16.01 7.02 23.68
N SER A 72 17.31 6.77 23.52
CA SER A 72 18.12 7.31 22.43
C SER A 72 17.94 6.57 21.11
N SER A 73 17.22 5.44 21.09
CA SER A 73 17.06 4.59 19.91
C SER A 73 15.67 4.76 19.31
N PRO A 74 15.53 5.46 18.16
CA PRO A 74 14.27 5.49 17.44
C PRO A 74 13.85 4.09 16.99
N PHE A 75 12.54 3.85 16.99
CA PHE A 75 11.97 2.79 16.18
C PHE A 75 11.70 3.35 14.80
N TYR A 76 12.02 2.57 13.78
CA TYR A 76 11.82 2.99 12.41
C TYR A 76 10.69 2.18 11.78
N ILE A 77 9.72 2.91 11.21
CA ILE A 77 8.67 2.37 10.38
C ILE A 77 9.16 2.45 8.93
N GLU A 78 9.65 1.33 8.39
CA GLU A 78 9.94 1.22 6.96
C GLU A 78 8.64 1.17 6.18
N THR A 79 8.29 2.30 5.58
CA THR A 79 7.27 2.35 4.55
C THR A 79 7.90 1.77 3.28
N ASN A 80 7.24 0.81 2.65
CA ASN A 80 7.67 0.36 1.34
C ASN A 80 7.72 1.57 0.38
N SER A 81 8.63 1.55 -0.60
CA SER A 81 8.91 2.54 -1.66
C SER A 81 7.71 3.22 -2.35
N THR A 82 6.50 2.75 -2.10
CA THR A 82 5.22 3.20 -2.63
C THR A 82 4.68 4.51 -2.01
N PHE A 83 5.16 4.94 -0.84
CA PHE A 83 4.62 6.11 -0.12
C PHE A 83 4.64 7.43 -0.91
N LYS A 84 5.75 7.73 -1.61
CA LYS A 84 5.91 8.99 -2.39
C LYS A 84 4.82 9.19 -3.44
N ARG A 85 4.34 8.10 -4.05
CA ARG A 85 3.39 8.13 -5.16
C ARG A 85 1.94 8.24 -4.68
N TYR A 86 1.64 7.79 -3.46
CA TYR A 86 0.33 7.97 -2.86
C TYR A 86 0.11 9.43 -2.47
N TYR A 87 1.09 10.03 -1.79
CA TYR A 87 0.95 11.35 -1.19
C TYR A 87 0.61 12.46 -2.20
N GLN A 88 1.39 12.58 -3.28
CA GLN A 88 1.31 13.75 -4.18
C GLN A 88 0.09 13.75 -5.10
N THR A 89 -0.53 12.60 -5.32
CA THR A 89 -1.64 12.47 -6.27
C THR A 89 -2.95 12.06 -5.62
N CYS A 90 -2.94 11.25 -4.54
CA CYS A 90 -4.14 10.54 -4.11
C CYS A 90 -4.30 10.28 -2.58
N GLY A 91 -3.43 10.78 -1.69
CA GLY A 91 -3.57 10.71 -0.21
C GLY A 91 -2.51 9.86 0.52
N VAL A 92 -2.52 9.83 1.87
CA VAL A 92 -1.46 9.21 2.70
C VAL A 92 -1.83 7.82 3.22
N PHE A 93 -0.97 6.82 2.96
CA PHE A 93 -1.12 5.47 3.54
C PHE A 93 0.23 4.84 3.89
N PHE A 94 0.31 4.28 5.10
CA PHE A 94 1.50 3.59 5.63
C PHE A 94 1.22 2.09 5.71
N GLU A 95 1.48 1.38 4.60
CA GLU A 95 1.27 -0.07 4.55
C GLU A 95 2.50 -0.84 5.03
N ASN A 96 2.26 -1.86 5.86
CA ASN A 96 3.17 -2.98 6.13
C ASN A 96 4.55 -2.61 6.67
N ALA A 97 4.58 -1.77 7.71
CA ALA A 97 5.80 -1.56 8.45
C ALA A 97 5.87 -2.55 9.61
N SER A 98 7.05 -3.12 9.85
CA SER A 98 7.40 -3.68 11.16
C SER A 98 7.40 -2.53 12.17
N ASN A 99 6.22 -2.16 12.67
CA ASN A 99 6.06 -1.03 13.57
C ASN A 99 6.02 -1.51 15.03
N PRO A 100 6.33 -0.65 16.01
CA PRO A 100 6.32 -1.05 17.42
C PRO A 100 4.91 -1.39 17.94
N PHE A 101 3.86 -1.11 17.16
CA PHE A 101 2.47 -1.47 17.45
C PHE A 101 2.08 -2.84 16.86
N GLY A 102 2.98 -3.53 16.16
CA GLY A 102 2.71 -4.86 15.59
C GLY A 102 1.70 -4.88 14.44
N GLY A 103 1.52 -3.79 13.67
CA GLY A 103 0.62 -3.83 12.51
C GLY A 103 0.60 -2.61 11.58
N ARG A 104 -0.58 -2.23 11.06
CA ARG A 104 -0.73 -1.23 9.98
C ARG A 104 -1.02 0.16 10.54
N LEU A 105 -0.46 1.21 9.93
CA LEU A 105 -0.78 2.60 10.27
C LEU A 105 -1.60 3.22 9.14
N MET A 106 -2.79 3.72 9.45
CA MET A 106 -3.71 4.27 8.45
C MET A 106 -4.13 5.68 8.87
N GLN A 107 -4.15 6.64 7.92
CA GLN A 107 -4.51 8.01 8.24
C GLN A 107 -6.04 8.18 8.23
N LEU A 108 -6.63 8.49 9.38
CA LEU A 108 -8.08 8.74 9.48
C LEU A 108 -8.44 10.13 8.95
N GLU A 109 -7.65 11.14 9.32
CA GLU A 109 -7.76 12.54 8.91
C GLU A 109 -6.39 13.22 9.07
N GLU A 110 -6.25 14.48 8.67
CA GLU A 110 -4.98 15.19 8.83
C GLU A 110 -4.54 15.20 10.31
N GLY A 111 -3.31 14.77 10.58
CA GLY A 111 -2.80 14.71 11.94
C GLY A 111 -3.43 13.64 12.84
N VAL A 112 -4.23 12.70 12.30
CA VAL A 112 -4.80 11.57 13.05
C VAL A 112 -4.62 10.25 12.30
N PHE A 113 -4.12 9.24 13.01
CA PHE A 113 -3.87 7.90 12.51
C PHE A 113 -4.54 6.84 13.39
N ILE A 114 -4.74 5.67 12.79
CA ILE A 114 -5.11 4.45 13.48
C ILE A 114 -4.00 3.42 13.29
N ALA A 115 -3.52 2.85 14.38
CA ALA A 115 -2.66 1.67 14.37
C ALA A 115 -3.53 0.44 14.59
N LEU A 116 -3.58 -0.42 13.58
CA LEU A 116 -4.27 -1.70 13.59
C LEU A 116 -3.26 -2.77 13.99
N ALA A 117 -3.39 -3.33 15.19
CA ALA A 117 -2.49 -4.33 15.75
C ALA A 117 -3.14 -5.72 15.83
N GLY A 118 -2.32 -6.77 15.91
CA GLY A 118 -2.76 -8.16 16.12
C GLY A 118 -3.74 -8.63 15.05
N GLU A 119 -4.97 -8.96 15.45
CA GLU A 119 -6.03 -9.43 14.53
C GLU A 119 -6.91 -8.30 13.98
N SER A 120 -6.66 -7.06 14.43
CA SER A 120 -7.41 -5.89 13.95
C SER A 120 -7.10 -5.61 12.49
N ASN A 121 -8.13 -5.35 11.70
CA ASN A 121 -7.97 -5.10 10.28
C ASN A 121 -9.06 -4.17 9.74
N ALA A 122 -8.65 -3.31 8.81
CA ALA A 122 -9.53 -2.44 8.06
C ALA A 122 -9.11 -2.51 6.59
N TYR A 123 -10.00 -3.00 5.74
CA TYR A 123 -9.72 -3.16 4.32
C TYR A 123 -10.98 -3.08 3.49
N VAL A 124 -10.80 -2.75 2.23
CA VAL A 124 -11.85 -2.85 1.23
C VAL A 124 -11.71 -4.20 0.52
N SER A 125 -12.78 -4.99 0.50
CA SER A 125 -12.80 -6.33 -0.09
C SER A 125 -12.95 -6.29 -1.62
N ASN A 126 -12.42 -7.32 -2.28
CA ASN A 126 -12.63 -7.61 -3.72
C ASN A 126 -12.06 -6.60 -4.73
N GLY A 127 -11.10 -5.75 -4.34
CA GLY A 127 -10.45 -4.80 -5.25
C GLY A 127 -11.37 -3.69 -5.77
N ASN A 128 -12.64 -3.68 -5.36
CA ASN A 128 -13.61 -2.63 -5.63
C ASN A 128 -13.83 -1.82 -4.37
N CYS A 129 -13.73 -0.48 -4.43
CA CYS A 129 -13.65 0.41 -3.28
C CYS A 129 -14.97 0.60 -2.51
N ASP A 130 -15.88 -0.37 -2.61
CA ASP A 130 -17.29 -0.24 -2.25
C ASP A 130 -17.70 -1.16 -1.10
N ASN A 131 -16.86 -2.14 -0.73
CA ASN A 131 -17.17 -3.11 0.33
C ASN A 131 -16.12 -3.05 1.45
N PHE A 132 -16.37 -2.21 2.44
CA PHE A 132 -15.51 -2.05 3.60
C PHE A 132 -15.71 -3.16 4.64
N VAL A 133 -14.60 -3.67 5.17
CA VAL A 133 -14.56 -4.63 6.28
C VAL A 133 -13.71 -4.03 7.39
N PHE A 134 -14.31 -3.92 8.58
CA PHE A 134 -13.64 -3.50 9.81
C PHE A 134 -13.75 -4.61 10.85
N LYS A 135 -12.60 -4.98 11.43
CA LYS A 135 -12.49 -6.00 12.48
C LYS A 135 -11.59 -5.46 13.57
N ASP A 136 -12.07 -5.53 14.81
CA ASP A 136 -11.28 -5.29 16.02
C ASP A 136 -11.74 -6.25 17.11
N PRO A 137 -11.48 -7.57 16.96
CA PRO A 137 -12.01 -8.57 17.86
C PRO A 137 -11.45 -8.46 19.29
N ASN A 138 -10.25 -7.89 19.43
CA ASN A 138 -9.50 -7.86 20.68
C ASN A 138 -9.34 -6.45 21.27
N ASN A 139 -10.03 -5.45 20.71
CA ASN A 139 -9.88 -4.04 21.09
C ASN A 139 -8.40 -3.59 21.04
N GLU A 140 -7.69 -3.99 19.99
CA GLU A 140 -6.25 -3.81 19.82
C GLU A 140 -5.92 -2.47 19.13
N ILE A 141 -6.93 -1.79 18.59
CA ILE A 141 -6.78 -0.51 17.89
C ILE A 141 -6.23 0.59 18.80
N VAL A 142 -5.26 1.34 18.30
CA VAL A 142 -4.73 2.57 18.93
C VAL A 142 -4.97 3.73 17.99
N ILE A 143 -5.58 4.81 18.48
CA ILE A 143 -5.71 6.07 17.73
C ILE A 143 -4.57 6.97 18.15
N LEU A 144 -3.90 7.59 17.19
CA LEU A 144 -2.79 8.52 17.39
C LEU A 144 -3.18 9.87 16.79
N GLY A 145 -3.00 10.96 17.52
CA GLY A 145 -3.31 12.28 16.95
C GLY A 145 -2.57 13.44 17.60
N LYS A 146 -2.33 14.50 16.82
CA LYS A 146 -1.68 15.73 17.30
C LYS A 146 -2.54 16.49 18.33
N ASN A 147 -3.86 16.33 18.24
CA ASN A 147 -4.81 16.92 19.20
C ASN A 147 -5.35 15.82 20.14
N LYS A 148 -5.02 15.93 21.43
CA LYS A 148 -5.42 14.96 22.45
C LYS A 148 -6.95 14.83 22.62
N ASP A 149 -7.67 15.94 22.54
CA ASP A 149 -9.14 15.93 22.71
C ASP A 149 -9.82 15.23 21.53
N ARG A 150 -9.32 15.46 20.31
CA ARG A 150 -9.82 14.77 19.11
C ARG A 150 -9.55 13.26 19.16
N VAL A 151 -8.38 12.85 19.64
CA VAL A 151 -8.06 11.42 19.85
C VAL A 151 -9.05 10.79 20.83
N LYS A 152 -9.34 11.48 21.93
CA LYS A 152 -10.30 11.02 22.94
C LYS A 152 -11.72 10.90 22.36
N GLU A 153 -12.18 11.91 21.63
CA GLU A 153 -13.49 11.89 20.97
C GLU A 153 -13.67 10.68 20.05
N ILE A 154 -12.69 10.40 19.19
CA ILE A 154 -12.76 9.26 18.27
C ILE A 154 -12.72 7.94 19.04
N ALA A 155 -11.90 7.84 20.10
CA ALA A 155 -11.77 6.63 20.91
C ALA A 155 -13.05 6.28 21.70
N GLU A 156 -13.78 7.31 22.14
CA GLU A 156 -15.03 7.14 22.89
C GLU A 156 -16.27 7.00 21.99
N ASN A 157 -16.12 7.18 20.66
CA ASN A 157 -17.21 7.12 19.70
C ASN A 157 -16.95 6.06 18.60
N SER A 158 -17.46 4.84 18.82
CA SER A 158 -17.26 3.71 17.91
C SER A 158 -17.83 3.95 16.50
N ASP A 159 -18.94 4.68 16.38
CA ASP A 159 -19.55 4.99 15.08
C ASP A 159 -18.69 5.96 14.29
N LEU A 160 -18.14 6.99 14.96
CA LEU A 160 -17.20 7.93 14.36
C LEU A 160 -15.91 7.22 13.93
N LEU A 161 -15.35 6.37 14.79
CA LEU A 161 -14.16 5.58 14.46
C LEU A 161 -14.40 4.70 13.24
N LYS A 162 -15.52 3.97 13.20
CA LYS A 162 -15.89 3.11 12.07
C LYS A 162 -16.02 3.92 10.78
N LYS A 163 -16.74 5.05 10.83
CA LYS A 163 -16.94 5.95 9.69
C LYS A 163 -15.61 6.48 9.15
N LEU A 164 -14.75 7.03 10.02
CA LEU A 164 -13.45 7.56 9.60
C LEU A 164 -12.54 6.47 9.03
N THR A 165 -12.61 5.26 9.59
CA THR A 165 -11.83 4.12 9.11
C THR A 165 -12.34 3.65 7.74
N GLU A 166 -13.65 3.63 7.52
CA GLU A 166 -14.27 3.33 6.22
C GLU A 166 -13.84 4.35 5.17
N GLU A 167 -13.99 5.64 5.46
CA GLU A 167 -13.58 6.72 4.56
C GLU A 167 -12.08 6.63 4.25
N SER A 168 -11.25 6.32 5.24
CA SER A 168 -9.82 6.11 5.04
C SER A 168 -9.52 4.89 4.16
N ALA A 169 -10.15 3.74 4.41
CA ALA A 169 -9.96 2.55 3.60
C ALA A 169 -10.41 2.76 2.14
N ILE A 170 -11.48 3.53 1.91
CA ILE A 170 -11.94 3.92 0.57
C ILE A 170 -10.90 4.82 -0.10
N ARG A 171 -10.41 5.86 0.59
CA ARG A 171 -9.33 6.73 0.08
C ARG A 171 -8.08 5.92 -0.28
N TYR A 172 -7.73 4.92 0.54
CA TYR A 172 -6.60 4.02 0.25
C TYR A 172 -6.79 3.27 -1.06
N CYS A 173 -7.95 2.65 -1.19
CA CYS A 173 -8.30 1.88 -2.37
C CYS A 173 -8.27 2.75 -3.64
N GLN A 174 -8.77 3.99 -3.55
CA GLN A 174 -8.72 4.96 -4.65
C GLN A 174 -7.27 5.37 -4.98
N ALA A 175 -6.44 5.60 -3.96
CA ALA A 175 -5.03 5.92 -4.15
C ALA A 175 -4.23 4.78 -4.78
N LEU A 176 -4.51 3.54 -4.38
CA LEU A 176 -3.97 2.34 -5.01
C LEU A 176 -4.35 2.26 -6.49
N LYS A 177 -5.63 2.46 -6.83
CA LYS A 177 -6.08 2.48 -8.23
C LYS A 177 -5.35 3.55 -9.05
N CYS A 178 -5.20 4.75 -8.50
CA CYS A 178 -4.49 5.88 -9.10
C CYS A 178 -3.01 5.57 -9.37
N VAL A 179 -2.30 5.01 -8.38
CA VAL A 179 -0.89 4.60 -8.54
C VAL A 179 -0.74 3.47 -9.56
N LEU A 180 -1.65 2.50 -9.55
CA LEU A 180 -1.65 1.41 -10.51
C LEU A 180 -1.91 1.90 -11.93
N ALA A 181 -2.88 2.80 -12.13
CA ALA A 181 -3.15 3.41 -13.44
C ALA A 181 -1.94 4.20 -13.97
N GLY A 182 -1.23 4.95 -13.11
CA GLY A 182 -0.01 5.65 -13.51
C GLY A 182 1.20 4.75 -13.75
N LYS A 183 1.26 3.58 -13.08
CA LYS A 183 2.34 2.59 -13.27
C LYS A 183 2.12 1.73 -14.53
N TYR A 184 0.87 1.45 -14.82
CA TYR A 184 0.44 0.57 -15.89
C TYR A 184 -0.57 1.36 -16.73
N PRO A 185 -0.09 2.15 -17.72
CA PRO A 185 -0.99 2.80 -18.66
C PRO A 185 -1.76 1.75 -19.46
N PHE A 186 -2.94 2.11 -19.95
CA PHE A 186 -3.71 1.25 -20.83
C PHE A 186 -2.90 0.94 -22.10
N PRO A 187 -2.52 -0.32 -22.36
CA PRO A 187 -1.55 -0.60 -23.43
C PRO A 187 -2.16 -0.44 -24.82
N ASP A 188 -1.44 0.19 -25.75
CA ASP A 188 -1.87 0.15 -27.15
C ASP A 188 -1.82 -1.29 -27.70
N PRO A 189 -2.68 -1.65 -28.67
CA PRO A 189 -2.63 -2.95 -29.34
C PRO A 189 -1.29 -3.20 -30.05
N GLY A 190 -0.81 -4.43 -29.93
CA GLY A 190 0.34 -4.95 -30.66
C GLY A 190 -0.05 -5.44 -32.05
N MET A 191 0.09 -6.74 -32.31
CA MET A 191 -0.30 -7.31 -33.60
C MET A 191 -1.83 -7.35 -33.76
N LYS A 192 -2.30 -7.23 -35.01
CA LYS A 192 -3.72 -7.32 -35.35
C LYS A 192 -4.05 -8.72 -35.88
N ASP A 193 -4.74 -9.51 -35.07
CA ASP A 193 -5.26 -10.82 -35.46
C ASP A 193 -6.63 -11.02 -34.79
N ALA A 194 -7.69 -10.74 -35.55
CA ALA A 194 -9.06 -10.78 -35.04
C ALA A 194 -9.49 -12.20 -34.63
N LYS A 195 -8.95 -13.23 -35.29
CA LYS A 195 -9.25 -14.63 -34.97
C LYS A 195 -8.65 -14.97 -33.60
N LEU A 196 -7.39 -14.63 -33.38
CA LEU A 196 -6.73 -14.88 -32.10
C LEU A 196 -7.38 -14.08 -30.97
N SER A 197 -7.77 -12.82 -31.18
CA SER A 197 -8.52 -12.03 -30.20
C SER A 197 -9.86 -12.67 -29.81
N ALA A 198 -10.59 -13.22 -30.78
CA ALA A 198 -11.85 -13.92 -30.53
C ALA A 198 -11.63 -15.25 -29.77
N GLU A 199 -10.60 -16.03 -30.14
CA GLU A 199 -10.22 -17.25 -29.42
C GLU A 199 -9.82 -16.94 -27.97
N ALA A 200 -9.03 -15.88 -27.77
CA ALA A 200 -8.60 -15.42 -26.46
C ALA A 200 -9.79 -15.04 -25.58
N LEU A 201 -10.75 -14.28 -26.11
CA LEU A 201 -11.97 -13.92 -25.37
C LEU A 201 -12.69 -15.16 -24.84
N VAL A 202 -12.85 -16.19 -25.68
CA VAL A 202 -13.52 -17.44 -25.30
C VAL A 202 -12.77 -18.14 -24.17
N VAL A 203 -11.45 -18.31 -24.27
CA VAL A 203 -10.68 -19.04 -23.25
C VAL A 203 -10.55 -18.25 -21.94
N VAL A 204 -10.48 -16.92 -22.01
CA VAL A 204 -10.45 -16.04 -20.83
C VAL A 204 -11.81 -16.03 -20.13
N GLN A 205 -12.93 -15.97 -20.87
CA GLN A 205 -14.27 -16.07 -20.29
C GLN A 205 -14.49 -17.44 -19.62
N ALA A 206 -14.03 -18.52 -20.25
CA ALA A 206 -14.11 -19.85 -19.66
C ALA A 206 -13.31 -19.92 -18.34
N HIS A 207 -12.07 -19.40 -18.34
CA HIS A 207 -11.26 -19.34 -17.12
C HIS A 207 -11.91 -18.47 -16.03
N ALA A 208 -12.35 -17.26 -16.37
CA ALA A 208 -13.02 -16.34 -15.46
C ALA A 208 -14.24 -17.00 -14.78
N THR A 209 -15.04 -17.76 -15.55
CA THR A 209 -16.17 -18.53 -15.03
C THR A 209 -15.72 -19.59 -14.02
N THR A 210 -14.73 -20.42 -14.38
CA THR A 210 -14.22 -21.48 -13.50
C THR A 210 -13.53 -20.93 -12.25
N ALA A 211 -12.85 -19.79 -12.36
CA ALA A 211 -12.15 -19.13 -11.27
C ALA A 211 -13.05 -18.23 -10.40
N GLY A 212 -14.35 -18.12 -10.71
CA GLY A 212 -15.29 -17.32 -9.94
C GLY A 212 -15.04 -15.82 -10.01
N TRP A 213 -14.52 -15.31 -11.13
CA TRP A 213 -14.34 -13.87 -11.32
C TRP A 213 -15.70 -13.18 -11.31
N THR A 214 -15.78 -12.05 -10.61
CA THR A 214 -17.02 -11.25 -10.52
C THR A 214 -17.17 -10.29 -11.70
N GLN A 215 -16.11 -10.11 -12.48
CA GLN A 215 -16.06 -9.24 -13.64
C GLN A 215 -16.59 -9.93 -14.89
N LYS A 216 -17.30 -9.16 -15.72
CA LYS A 216 -17.71 -9.57 -17.07
C LYS A 216 -16.63 -9.16 -18.07
N ILE A 217 -16.01 -10.13 -18.74
CA ILE A 217 -15.04 -9.87 -19.82
C ILE A 217 -15.77 -9.39 -21.07
N GLU A 218 -15.47 -8.16 -21.50
CA GLU A 218 -16.11 -7.49 -22.63
C GLU A 218 -15.42 -7.81 -23.97
N TYR A 219 -14.09 -7.74 -24.01
CA TYR A 219 -13.29 -8.10 -25.19
C TYR A 219 -11.82 -8.35 -24.81
N CYS A 220 -11.05 -8.89 -25.75
CA CYS A 220 -9.61 -9.08 -25.63
C CYS A 220 -8.90 -8.54 -26.87
N TYR A 221 -7.71 -7.97 -26.70
CA TYR A 221 -6.81 -7.63 -27.81
C TYR A 221 -5.37 -8.00 -27.49
N ILE A 222 -4.56 -8.15 -28.53
CA ILE A 222 -3.19 -8.61 -28.40
C ILE A 222 -2.32 -7.42 -27.99
N LYS A 223 -1.57 -7.56 -26.89
CA LYS A 223 -0.63 -6.53 -26.41
C LYS A 223 0.69 -6.61 -27.16
N ASN A 224 1.19 -7.83 -27.35
CA ASN A 224 2.50 -8.07 -27.94
C ASN A 224 2.47 -7.92 -29.47
N LYS A 225 3.61 -7.51 -30.04
CA LYS A 225 3.78 -7.43 -31.51
C LYS A 225 4.07 -8.79 -32.15
N GLU A 226 4.60 -9.73 -31.36
CA GLU A 226 5.03 -11.05 -31.82
C GLU A 226 4.77 -12.09 -30.74
N TRP A 227 4.71 -13.35 -31.16
CA TRP A 227 4.67 -14.50 -30.29
C TRP A 227 6.02 -14.74 -29.60
N THR A 228 5.99 -15.08 -28.32
CA THR A 228 7.17 -15.60 -27.62
C THR A 228 7.24 -17.11 -27.84
N ILE A 229 8.26 -17.58 -28.55
CA ILE A 229 8.48 -19.02 -28.76
C ILE A 229 9.02 -19.66 -27.48
N ILE A 230 8.40 -20.76 -27.08
CA ILE A 230 8.82 -21.56 -25.92
C ILE A 230 9.62 -22.75 -26.46
N THR A 231 10.87 -22.86 -26.04
CA THR A 231 11.76 -23.97 -26.41
C THR A 231 12.15 -24.81 -25.19
N ASP A 232 12.51 -26.06 -25.44
CA ASP A 232 13.23 -26.88 -24.47
C ASP A 232 14.63 -26.27 -24.22
N LYS A 233 15.00 -26.09 -22.95
CA LYS A 233 16.30 -25.49 -22.61
C LYS A 233 17.50 -26.36 -22.99
N ALA A 234 17.34 -27.69 -23.02
CA ALA A 234 18.45 -28.61 -23.28
C ALA A 234 18.59 -28.92 -24.78
N THR A 235 17.47 -29.16 -25.47
CA THR A 235 17.48 -29.60 -26.88
C THR A 235 17.21 -28.48 -27.88
N GLY A 236 16.72 -27.32 -27.43
CA GLY A 236 16.27 -26.24 -28.31
C GLY A 236 14.96 -26.53 -29.06
N ALA A 237 14.35 -27.70 -28.86
CA ALA A 237 13.11 -28.09 -29.53
C ALA A 237 11.96 -27.15 -29.18
N ILE A 238 11.17 -26.74 -30.19
CA ILE A 238 9.99 -25.89 -29.98
C ILE A 238 8.93 -26.69 -29.21
N LYS A 239 8.46 -26.16 -28.08
CA LYS A 239 7.37 -26.73 -27.27
C LYS A 239 6.05 -26.01 -27.48
N GLY A 240 6.09 -24.75 -27.92
CA GLY A 240 4.89 -23.96 -28.11
C GLY A 240 5.21 -22.49 -28.28
N ARG A 241 4.19 -21.66 -28.11
CA ARG A 241 4.31 -20.21 -28.11
C ARG A 241 3.29 -19.59 -27.16
N THR A 242 3.65 -18.44 -26.62
CA THR A 242 2.80 -17.66 -25.71
C THR A 242 2.72 -16.21 -26.17
N ILE A 243 1.60 -15.55 -25.89
CA ILE A 243 1.39 -14.15 -26.20
C ILE A 243 0.55 -13.48 -25.11
N ARG A 244 0.94 -12.26 -24.77
CA ARG A 244 0.21 -11.44 -23.80
C ARG A 244 -0.85 -10.62 -24.50
N MET A 245 -1.98 -10.53 -23.83
CA MET A 245 -3.21 -9.90 -24.29
C MET A 245 -3.75 -9.02 -23.17
N ILE A 246 -4.59 -8.06 -23.54
CA ILE A 246 -5.34 -7.26 -22.59
C ILE A 246 -6.78 -7.74 -22.62
N ALA A 247 -7.28 -8.18 -21.47
CA ALA A 247 -8.68 -8.46 -21.24
C ALA A 247 -9.33 -7.21 -20.65
N VAL A 248 -10.27 -6.60 -21.38
CA VAL A 248 -11.09 -5.50 -20.86
C VAL A 248 -12.37 -6.07 -20.29
N MET A 249 -12.74 -5.60 -19.10
CA MET A 249 -13.83 -6.15 -18.31
C MET A 249 -14.63 -5.07 -17.60
N LYS A 250 -15.84 -5.41 -17.15
CA LYS A 250 -16.67 -4.57 -16.28
C LYS A 250 -16.92 -5.27 -14.96
N ASN A 251 -16.83 -4.54 -13.85
CA ASN A 251 -17.26 -5.05 -12.57
C ASN A 251 -18.80 -4.99 -12.43
N ALA A 252 -19.33 -5.51 -11.32
CA ALA A 252 -20.77 -5.50 -11.02
C ALA A 252 -21.39 -4.09 -11.00
N ASN A 253 -20.59 -3.05 -10.74
CA ASN A 253 -21.02 -1.66 -10.70
C ASN A 253 -20.87 -0.95 -12.05
N GLY A 254 -20.51 -1.68 -13.11
CA GLY A 254 -20.35 -1.16 -14.46
C GLY A 254 -19.04 -0.40 -14.71
N ALA A 255 -18.14 -0.31 -13.73
CA ALA A 255 -16.84 0.33 -13.90
C ALA A 255 -15.91 -0.53 -14.77
N CYS A 256 -15.20 0.12 -15.69
CA CYS A 256 -14.28 -0.55 -16.60
C CYS A 256 -12.96 -0.85 -15.93
N GLN A 257 -12.44 -2.05 -16.21
CA GLN A 257 -11.16 -2.53 -15.74
C GLN A 257 -10.44 -3.24 -16.87
N TRP A 258 -9.13 -3.38 -16.75
CA TRP A 258 -8.37 -4.24 -17.63
C TRP A 258 -7.35 -5.05 -16.84
N GLU A 259 -6.98 -6.19 -17.39
CA GLU A 259 -5.92 -7.03 -16.86
C GLU A 259 -5.10 -7.60 -18.04
N GLU A 260 -3.80 -7.73 -17.84
CA GLU A 260 -2.95 -8.48 -18.76
C GLU A 260 -3.07 -9.98 -18.50
N VAL A 261 -3.48 -10.69 -19.53
CA VAL A 261 -3.63 -12.15 -19.57
C VAL A 261 -2.65 -12.74 -20.58
N GLU A 262 -2.34 -14.01 -20.41
CA GLU A 262 -1.44 -14.75 -21.29
C GLU A 262 -2.16 -15.97 -21.86
N VAL A 263 -2.09 -16.13 -23.19
CA VAL A 263 -2.60 -17.31 -23.88
C VAL A 263 -1.45 -18.07 -24.53
N LYS A 264 -1.60 -19.39 -24.59
CA LYS A 264 -0.57 -20.31 -25.06
C LYS A 264 -1.12 -21.27 -26.12
N GLN A 265 -0.25 -21.69 -27.03
CA GLN A 265 -0.48 -22.76 -27.99
C GLN A 265 0.71 -23.72 -27.95
N ASP A 266 0.45 -25.01 -27.70
CA ASP A 266 1.50 -26.04 -27.72
C ASP A 266 1.84 -26.43 -29.16
N TYR A 267 3.11 -26.77 -29.39
CA TYR A 267 3.62 -27.23 -30.68
C TYR A 267 3.74 -28.75 -30.68
N ASN A 268 3.19 -29.41 -31.70
CA ASN A 268 3.15 -30.88 -31.77
C ASN A 268 4.26 -31.48 -32.67
N GLY A 269 5.21 -30.68 -33.11
CA GLY A 269 6.26 -31.09 -34.07
C GLY A 269 6.01 -30.61 -35.50
N SER A 270 4.78 -30.25 -35.88
CA SER A 270 4.44 -29.74 -37.22
C SER A 270 3.60 -28.45 -37.21
N ALA A 271 2.74 -28.25 -36.22
CA ALA A 271 1.87 -27.08 -36.12
C ALA A 271 1.61 -26.67 -34.66
N TYR A 272 1.17 -25.43 -34.48
CA TYR A 272 0.66 -24.94 -33.20
C TYR A 272 -0.80 -25.38 -33.03
N GLY A 273 -1.11 -25.88 -31.83
CA GLY A 273 -2.43 -26.39 -31.46
C GLY A 273 -3.43 -25.31 -31.05
N LYS A 274 -4.45 -25.72 -30.30
CA LYS A 274 -5.51 -24.84 -29.80
C LYS A 274 -4.96 -23.83 -28.80
N THR A 275 -5.51 -22.61 -28.84
CA THR A 275 -5.27 -21.55 -27.85
C THR A 275 -5.89 -21.96 -26.51
N TYR A 276 -5.17 -21.74 -25.42
CA TYR A 276 -5.69 -21.87 -24.04
C TYR A 276 -5.13 -20.79 -23.12
N TYR A 277 -5.84 -20.50 -22.04
CA TYR A 277 -5.42 -19.57 -21.00
C TYR A 277 -4.22 -20.15 -20.22
N SER A 278 -3.13 -19.38 -20.10
CA SER A 278 -1.89 -19.81 -19.45
C SER A 278 -1.54 -19.01 -18.20
N GLY A 279 -2.19 -17.86 -17.96
CA GLY A 279 -1.98 -17.06 -16.76
C GLY A 279 -2.43 -15.61 -16.92
N ASN A 280 -2.28 -14.84 -15.85
CA ASN A 280 -2.50 -13.40 -15.80
C ASN A 280 -1.50 -12.73 -14.84
N THR A 281 -1.51 -11.40 -14.85
CA THR A 281 -0.67 -10.59 -13.96
C THR A 281 -1.23 -10.44 -12.55
N GLN A 282 -2.50 -10.83 -12.31
CA GLN A 282 -3.25 -10.62 -11.07
C GLN A 282 -3.39 -9.13 -10.70
N ALA A 283 -3.13 -8.24 -11.65
CA ALA A 283 -3.19 -6.79 -11.49
C ALA A 283 -4.36 -6.25 -12.31
N ILE A 284 -5.53 -6.18 -11.69
CA ILE A 284 -6.72 -5.58 -12.29
C ILE A 284 -6.64 -4.06 -12.11
N ILE A 285 -6.64 -3.33 -13.22
CA ILE A 285 -6.46 -1.87 -13.22
C ILE A 285 -7.77 -1.22 -13.66
N THR A 286 -8.28 -0.30 -12.85
CA THR A 286 -9.45 0.51 -13.20
C THR A 286 -9.06 1.55 -14.25
N ILE A 287 -9.95 1.76 -15.22
CA ILE A 287 -9.77 2.70 -16.32
C ILE A 287 -11.09 3.41 -16.61
N ASP A 288 -11.01 4.63 -17.15
CA ASP A 288 -12.17 5.29 -17.73
C ASP A 288 -12.82 4.44 -18.82
N CYS A 289 -14.15 4.35 -18.83
CA CYS A 289 -14.84 3.48 -19.77
C CYS A 289 -14.76 3.97 -21.23
N ALA A 290 -14.64 5.26 -21.50
CA ALA A 290 -14.45 5.75 -22.86
C ALA A 290 -13.07 5.34 -23.38
N GLU A 291 -12.03 5.48 -22.56
CA GLU A 291 -10.69 5.01 -22.90
C GLU A 291 -10.66 3.49 -23.08
N ALA A 292 -11.32 2.74 -22.18
CA ALA A 292 -11.40 1.28 -22.25
C ALA A 292 -12.08 0.75 -23.51
N MET A 293 -12.86 1.57 -24.24
CA MET A 293 -13.57 1.14 -25.44
C MET A 293 -12.85 1.54 -26.74
N LYS A 294 -11.74 2.26 -26.66
CA LYS A 294 -10.96 2.74 -27.83
C LYS A 294 -10.39 1.62 -28.71
N HIS A 295 -10.20 0.42 -28.16
CA HIS A 295 -9.59 -0.73 -28.84
C HIS A 295 -10.55 -1.89 -29.09
N LYS A 296 -11.84 -1.70 -28.79
CA LYS A 296 -12.88 -2.66 -29.13
C LYS A 296 -13.15 -2.66 -30.63
#